data_AF-A0AAD1WTW2-F1
#
_entry.id   AF-A0AAD1WTW2-F1
#
_cell.length_a   1.000
_cell.length_b   1.000
_cell.length_c   1.000
_cell.angle_alpha   90.00
_cell.angle_beta   90.00
_cell.angle_gamma   90.00
#
_symmetry.space_group_name_H-M   'P 1'
#
loop_
_entity.id
_entity.type
_entity.pdbx_description
1 polymer ?
#
loop_
_entity_poly.entity_id
_entity_poly.type
_entity_poly.pdbx_seq_one_letter_code
_entity_poly.pdbx_strand_id
1 'polypeptide(L)'
;MAGAIFHDDLLAHGILKPLHAVVEGMGMKDGSYNLVTPHGVSSIVKHYLKESGADIYFEHHVTHINLQGDKWEVYRKCGSSEAFDAVVLTMPVPQILQIQGDIAKLIKEKQRQQLETVIYSSRYALGLFYETGTQIDVPWAAKYITDNPCIRFISIDNKKRNVESSDVGPSLVVHTSVPFGINHLEEEKETVQPLILKELYTILPNLPKPIDIKCQKWRYSQVILFLLYFVLLS
;
A
#
# COMPACT_ATOMS: atom_id res chain seq x y z
N MET A 1 2.66 -25.53 -3.32
CA MET A 1 4.12 -25.57 -3.55
C MET A 1 4.69 -24.31 -4.22
N ALA A 2 3.90 -23.46 -4.90
CA ALA A 2 4.41 -22.21 -5.47
C ALA A 2 4.84 -21.16 -4.43
N GLY A 3 4.19 -21.08 -3.27
CA GLY A 3 4.47 -20.06 -2.24
C GLY A 3 5.87 -20.11 -1.61
N ALA A 4 6.45 -21.30 -1.44
CA ALA A 4 7.80 -21.43 -0.88
C ALA A 4 8.85 -20.84 -1.84
N ILE A 5 8.68 -21.06 -3.14
CA ILE A 5 9.62 -20.64 -4.19
C ILE A 5 9.71 -19.10 -4.27
N PHE A 6 8.59 -18.38 -4.12
CA PHE A 6 8.59 -16.91 -4.18
C PHE A 6 9.27 -16.25 -2.98
N HIS A 7 9.10 -16.80 -1.78
CA HIS A 7 9.76 -16.25 -0.59
C HIS A 7 11.25 -16.55 -0.63
N ASP A 8 11.63 -17.76 -1.03
CA ASP A 8 13.02 -18.19 -1.12
C ASP A 8 13.79 -17.37 -2.17
N ASP A 9 13.18 -17.06 -3.32
CA ASP A 9 13.77 -16.20 -4.33
C ASP A 9 14.06 -14.78 -3.81
N LEU A 10 13.06 -14.15 -3.16
CA LEU A 10 13.21 -12.81 -2.60
C LEU A 10 14.21 -12.77 -1.44
N LEU A 11 14.33 -13.85 -0.67
CA LEU A 11 15.35 -14.01 0.37
C LEU A 11 16.74 -14.17 -0.24
N ALA A 12 16.88 -15.00 -1.28
CA ALA A 12 18.14 -15.24 -1.98
C ALA A 12 18.69 -13.95 -2.63
N HIS A 13 17.81 -13.11 -3.16
CA HIS A 13 18.16 -11.80 -3.73
C HIS A 13 18.30 -10.68 -2.68
N GLY A 14 18.11 -10.98 -1.39
CA GLY A 14 18.19 -10.00 -0.30
C GLY A 14 17.10 -8.91 -0.32
N ILE A 15 16.05 -9.11 -1.12
CA ILE A 15 14.87 -8.24 -1.19
C ILE A 15 14.04 -8.38 0.09
N LEU A 16 13.99 -9.58 0.66
CA LEU A 16 13.42 -9.86 1.98
C LEU A 16 14.50 -10.31 2.96
N LYS A 17 14.27 -10.04 4.25
CA LYS A 17 15.05 -10.56 5.38
C LYS A 17 14.13 -10.86 6.58
N PRO A 18 14.49 -11.79 7.48
CA PRO A 18 13.75 -11.97 8.73
C PRO A 18 13.66 -10.67 9.53
N LEU A 19 12.48 -10.42 10.10
CA LEU A 19 12.26 -9.30 11.02
C LEU A 19 12.82 -9.67 12.40
N HIS A 20 13.89 -8.99 12.80
CA HIS A 20 14.49 -9.14 14.14
C HIS A 20 14.05 -8.06 15.13
N ALA A 21 13.45 -6.98 14.64
CA ALA A 21 13.10 -5.83 15.46
C ALA A 21 11.83 -6.06 16.27
N VAL A 22 11.75 -5.43 17.44
CA VAL A 22 10.58 -5.53 18.34
C VAL A 22 9.39 -4.78 17.76
N VAL A 23 8.26 -5.48 17.60
CA VAL A 23 6.96 -4.90 17.23
C VAL A 23 5.97 -5.09 18.37
N GLU A 24 5.71 -4.03 19.12
CA GLU A 24 4.81 -4.07 20.27
C GLU A 24 3.34 -4.22 19.83
N GLY A 25 2.59 -5.10 20.49
CA GLY A 25 1.19 -5.37 20.18
C GLY A 25 0.96 -6.24 18.92
N MET A 26 2.02 -6.84 18.36
CA MET A 26 1.90 -7.79 17.25
C MET A 26 1.45 -9.17 17.75
N GLY A 27 0.33 -9.65 17.22
CA GLY A 27 -0.11 -11.04 17.44
C GLY A 27 0.69 -12.00 16.55
N MET A 28 1.28 -13.04 17.16
CA MET A 28 1.96 -14.12 16.45
C MET A 28 1.08 -15.37 16.41
N LYS A 29 1.03 -16.05 15.27
CA LYS A 29 0.48 -17.41 15.18
C LYS A 29 1.61 -18.42 15.32
N ASP A 30 1.33 -19.58 15.90
CA ASP A 30 2.32 -20.65 16.02
C ASP A 30 2.88 -21.04 14.66
N GLY A 31 4.22 -21.15 14.57
CA GLY A 31 4.92 -21.45 13.33
C GLY A 31 5.00 -20.30 12.32
N SER A 32 4.46 -19.12 12.62
CA SER A 32 4.63 -17.94 11.75
C SER A 32 5.91 -17.19 12.05
N TYR A 33 6.49 -16.58 11.01
CA TYR A 33 7.61 -15.66 11.09
C TYR A 33 7.34 -14.45 10.19
N ASN A 34 7.98 -13.34 10.49
CA ASN A 34 7.79 -12.09 9.76
C ASN A 34 9.04 -11.74 8.95
N LEU A 35 8.81 -11.15 7.79
CA LEU A 35 9.86 -10.67 6.89
C LEU A 35 9.77 -9.14 6.76
N VAL A 36 10.90 -8.51 6.44
CA VAL A 36 11.03 -7.08 6.17
C VAL A 36 11.83 -6.86 4.90
N THR A 37 11.59 -5.74 4.23
CA THR A 37 12.31 -5.31 3.02
C THR A 37 13.38 -4.28 3.39
N PRO A 38 14.69 -4.63 3.47
CA PRO A 38 15.73 -3.69 3.88
C PRO A 38 15.82 -2.46 2.95
N HIS A 39 15.50 -2.65 1.67
CA HIS A 39 15.51 -1.59 0.64
C HIS A 39 14.12 -0.95 0.40
N GLY A 40 13.21 -1.10 1.37
CA GLY A 40 11.84 -0.58 1.30
C GLY A 40 10.88 -1.48 0.52
N VAL A 41 9.59 -1.43 0.82
CA VAL A 41 8.60 -2.41 0.33
C VAL A 41 8.45 -2.42 -1.19
N SER A 42 8.71 -1.29 -1.86
CA SER A 42 8.65 -1.19 -3.33
C SER A 42 9.75 -1.98 -4.04
N SER A 43 10.80 -2.43 -3.33
CA SER A 43 11.86 -3.28 -3.89
C SER A 43 11.34 -4.61 -4.44
N ILE A 44 10.29 -5.18 -3.83
CA ILE A 44 9.64 -6.41 -4.32
C ILE A 44 9.05 -6.18 -5.73
N VAL A 45 8.30 -5.09 -5.88
CA VAL A 45 7.66 -4.76 -7.17
C VAL A 45 8.71 -4.42 -8.22
N LYS A 46 9.75 -3.67 -7.85
CA LYS A 46 10.87 -3.34 -8.75
C LYS A 46 11.64 -4.57 -9.21
N HIS A 47 11.82 -5.56 -8.34
CA HIS A 47 12.46 -6.84 -8.67
C HIS A 47 11.69 -7.55 -9.78
N TYR A 48 10.39 -7.80 -9.57
CA TYR A 48 9.59 -8.53 -10.56
C TYR A 48 9.33 -7.76 -11.85
N LEU A 49 9.20 -6.43 -11.80
CA LEU A 49 9.11 -5.60 -13.01
C LEU A 49 10.40 -5.62 -13.83
N LYS A 50 11.56 -5.69 -13.17
CA LYS A 50 12.85 -5.84 -13.85
C LYS A 50 12.99 -7.25 -14.44
N GLU A 51 12.62 -8.28 -13.68
CA GLU A 51 12.70 -9.68 -14.12
C GLU A 51 11.79 -9.98 -15.31
N SER A 52 10.62 -9.35 -15.37
CA SER A 52 9.69 -9.54 -16.49
C SER A 52 10.17 -8.94 -17.81
N GLY A 53 11.10 -7.97 -17.77
CA GLY A 53 11.55 -7.23 -18.95
C GLY A 53 10.45 -6.40 -19.61
N ALA A 54 9.35 -6.10 -18.89
CA ALA A 54 8.23 -5.35 -19.43
C ALA A 54 8.57 -3.86 -19.61
N ASP A 55 8.00 -3.23 -20.64
CA ASP A 55 8.02 -1.78 -20.79
C ASP A 55 7.06 -1.13 -19.79
N ILE A 56 7.59 -0.25 -18.93
CA ILE A 56 6.84 0.36 -17.83
C ILE A 56 6.61 1.82 -18.15
N TYR A 57 5.33 2.21 -18.14
CA TYR A 57 4.95 3.58 -18.39
C TYR A 57 4.14 4.16 -17.22
N PHE A 58 4.66 5.22 -16.62
CA PHE A 58 3.98 5.97 -15.57
C PHE A 58 3.07 7.05 -16.19
N GLU A 59 2.18 7.61 -15.38
CA GLU A 59 1.26 8.68 -15.79
C GLU A 59 0.28 8.31 -16.94
N HIS A 60 0.16 7.02 -17.28
CA HIS A 60 -0.83 6.51 -18.23
C HIS A 60 -2.11 6.05 -17.54
N HIS A 61 -2.98 7.01 -17.21
CA HIS A 61 -4.28 6.70 -16.63
C HIS A 61 -5.26 6.19 -17.70
N VAL A 62 -5.59 4.90 -17.65
CA VAL A 62 -6.57 4.26 -18.54
C VAL A 62 -7.98 4.76 -18.23
N THR A 63 -8.74 5.12 -19.26
CA THR A 63 -10.13 5.63 -19.12
C THR A 63 -11.15 4.76 -19.86
N HIS A 64 -10.81 4.23 -21.03
CA HIS A 64 -11.70 3.39 -21.82
C HIS A 64 -10.97 2.16 -22.38
N ILE A 65 -11.71 1.07 -22.53
CA ILE A 65 -11.24 -0.14 -23.21
C ILE A 65 -12.34 -0.61 -24.16
N ASN A 66 -12.06 -0.58 -25.45
CA ASN A 66 -12.99 -0.96 -26.52
C ASN A 66 -12.47 -2.16 -27.30
N LEU A 67 -13.37 -2.96 -27.86
CA LEU A 67 -12.98 -4.04 -28.77
C LEU A 67 -13.08 -3.54 -30.21
N GLN A 68 -11.95 -3.47 -30.91
CA GLN A 68 -11.91 -3.11 -32.33
C GLN A 68 -11.39 -4.30 -33.14
N GLY A 69 -12.30 -4.95 -33.87
CA GLY A 69 -11.98 -6.19 -34.56
C GLY A 69 -11.64 -7.31 -33.57
N ASP A 70 -10.40 -7.80 -33.64
CA ASP A 70 -9.85 -8.86 -32.79
C ASP A 70 -8.94 -8.33 -31.67
N LYS A 71 -8.78 -7.01 -31.53
CA LYS A 71 -7.87 -6.38 -30.55
C LYS A 71 -8.56 -5.45 -29.57
N TRP A 72 -7.97 -5.33 -28.38
CA TRP A 72 -8.36 -4.35 -27.38
C TRP A 72 -7.68 -3.03 -27.65
N GLU A 73 -8.48 -1.99 -27.84
CA GLU A 73 -7.96 -0.63 -27.91
C GLU A 73 -8.14 0.07 -26.56
N VAL A 74 -7.02 0.46 -25.97
CA VAL A 74 -6.94 1.04 -24.63
C VAL A 74 -6.69 2.55 -24.75
N TYR A 75 -7.62 3.32 -24.20
CA TYR A 75 -7.59 4.78 -24.21
C TYR A 75 -7.08 5.30 -22.88
N ARG A 76 -6.29 6.37 -22.95
CA ARG A 76 -5.67 7.03 -21.82
C ARG A 76 -6.28 8.42 -21.66
N LYS A 77 -6.16 9.01 -20.46
CA LYS A 77 -6.66 10.37 -20.19
C LYS A 77 -6.03 11.41 -21.12
N CYS A 78 -4.76 11.22 -21.46
CA CYS A 78 -4.01 12.04 -22.41
C CYS A 78 -3.24 11.12 -23.38
N GLY A 79 -3.03 11.57 -24.61
CA GLY A 79 -2.29 10.83 -25.64
C GLY A 79 -3.17 9.94 -26.53
N SER A 80 -2.54 9.20 -27.43
CA SER A 80 -3.20 8.27 -28.35
C SER A 80 -3.68 6.99 -27.64
N SER A 81 -4.58 6.26 -28.26
CA SER A 81 -4.89 4.88 -27.88
C SER A 81 -3.76 3.92 -28.30
N GLU A 82 -3.75 2.75 -27.68
CA GLU A 82 -2.83 1.65 -27.99
C GLU A 82 -3.61 0.34 -28.11
N ALA A 83 -3.18 -0.54 -29.02
CA ALA A 83 -3.84 -1.81 -29.31
C ALA A 83 -3.09 -3.00 -28.69
N PHE A 84 -3.83 -3.90 -28.05
CA PHE A 84 -3.29 -5.07 -27.36
C PHE A 84 -4.10 -6.33 -27.68
N ASP A 85 -3.45 -7.49 -27.71
CA ASP A 85 -4.13 -8.78 -27.88
C ASP A 85 -4.85 -9.21 -26.58
N ALA A 86 -4.36 -8.76 -25.41
CA ALA A 86 -4.96 -9.04 -24.11
C ALA A 86 -4.75 -7.88 -23.14
N VAL A 87 -5.66 -7.75 -22.17
CA VAL A 87 -5.60 -6.75 -21.09
C VAL A 87 -5.83 -7.40 -19.74
N VAL A 88 -4.96 -7.12 -18.77
CA VAL A 88 -5.08 -7.57 -17.38
C VAL A 88 -5.23 -6.35 -16.46
N LEU A 89 -6.29 -6.32 -15.66
CA LEU A 89 -6.58 -5.22 -14.73
C LEU A 89 -6.29 -5.63 -13.29
N THR A 90 -5.45 -4.86 -12.58
CA THR A 90 -4.99 -5.18 -11.23
C THR A 90 -5.27 -4.09 -10.20
N MET A 91 -5.91 -2.98 -10.59
CA MET A 91 -6.30 -1.91 -9.67
C MET A 91 -7.54 -2.29 -8.83
N PRO A 92 -7.78 -1.62 -7.69
CA PRO A 92 -8.99 -1.81 -6.89
C PRO A 92 -10.28 -1.88 -7.71
N VAL A 93 -11.15 -2.83 -7.36
CA VAL A 93 -12.41 -3.13 -8.06
C VAL A 93 -13.27 -1.88 -8.35
N PRO A 94 -13.47 -0.93 -7.42
CA PRO A 94 -14.22 0.29 -7.73
C PRO A 94 -13.64 1.10 -8.89
N GLN A 95 -12.32 1.06 -9.11
CA GLN A 95 -11.67 1.73 -10.24
C GLN A 95 -11.85 0.96 -11.54
N ILE A 96 -11.87 -0.38 -11.49
CA ILE A 96 -12.22 -1.22 -12.66
C ILE A 96 -13.65 -0.90 -13.13
N LEU A 97 -14.60 -0.80 -12.19
CA LEU A 97 -16.00 -0.51 -12.50
C LEU A 97 -16.23 0.91 -13.06
N GLN A 98 -15.25 1.81 -12.93
CA GLN A 98 -15.27 3.17 -13.49
C GLN A 98 -14.74 3.25 -14.93
N ILE A 99 -14.07 2.20 -15.43
CA ILE A 99 -13.60 2.18 -16.82
C ILE A 99 -14.79 2.11 -17.77
N GLN A 100 -14.74 2.97 -18.78
CA GLN A 100 -15.77 3.09 -19.80
C GLN A 100 -15.45 2.26 -21.05
N GLY A 101 -16.36 2.24 -22.01
CA GLY A 101 -16.20 1.49 -23.26
C GLY A 101 -16.83 0.10 -23.24
N ASP A 102 -16.45 -0.75 -24.20
CA ASP A 102 -17.07 -2.07 -24.37
C ASP A 102 -16.82 -3.02 -23.20
N ILE A 103 -15.73 -2.83 -22.44
CA ILE A 103 -15.47 -3.61 -21.22
C ILE A 103 -16.64 -3.55 -20.22
N ALA A 104 -17.31 -2.40 -20.10
CA ALA A 104 -18.46 -2.25 -19.21
C ALA A 104 -19.65 -3.14 -19.62
N LYS A 105 -19.76 -3.49 -20.91
CA LYS A 105 -20.79 -4.38 -21.47
C LYS A 105 -20.43 -5.86 -21.32
N LEU A 106 -19.14 -6.19 -21.23
CA LEU A 106 -18.66 -7.56 -21.03
C LEU A 106 -18.90 -8.07 -19.61
N ILE A 107 -18.89 -7.15 -18.63
CA ILE A 107 -19.20 -7.44 -17.24
C ILE A 107 -20.70 -7.69 -17.13
N LYS A 108 -21.09 -8.97 -17.08
CA LYS A 108 -22.51 -9.36 -16.95
C LYS A 108 -23.08 -8.86 -15.63
N GLU A 109 -24.40 -8.64 -15.58
CA GLU A 109 -25.09 -8.11 -14.40
C GLU A 109 -24.74 -8.85 -13.10
N LYS A 110 -24.74 -10.18 -13.12
CA LYS A 110 -24.35 -11.00 -11.95
C LYS A 110 -22.90 -10.73 -11.50
N GLN A 111 -21.97 -10.61 -12.43
CA GLN A 111 -20.57 -10.32 -12.11
C GLN A 111 -20.42 -8.89 -11.58
N ARG A 112 -21.15 -7.93 -12.15
CA ARG A 112 -21.20 -6.55 -11.66
C ARG A 112 -21.68 -6.50 -10.20
N GLN A 113 -22.80 -7.16 -9.89
CA GLN A 113 -23.32 -7.23 -8.52
C GLN A 113 -22.27 -7.80 -7.55
N GLN A 114 -21.54 -8.85 -7.95
CA GLN A 114 -20.47 -9.43 -7.12
C GLN A 114 -19.31 -8.44 -6.89
N LEU A 115 -18.86 -7.76 -7.94
CA LEU A 115 -17.78 -6.77 -7.87
C LEU A 115 -18.17 -5.57 -6.99
N GLU A 116 -19.42 -5.14 -7.05
CA GLU A 116 -19.95 -4.05 -6.22
C GLU A 116 -20.02 -4.39 -4.72
N THR A 117 -19.99 -5.68 -4.35
CA THR A 117 -19.89 -6.10 -2.94
C THR A 117 -18.48 -5.95 -2.34
N VAL A 118 -17.47 -5.67 -3.15
CA VAL A 118 -16.08 -5.57 -2.68
C VAL A 118 -15.87 -4.22 -2.00
N ILE A 119 -15.76 -4.25 -0.68
CA ILE A 119 -15.60 -3.04 0.15
C ILE A 119 -14.16 -2.93 0.64
N TYR A 120 -13.60 -1.72 0.55
CA TYR A 120 -12.29 -1.38 1.07
C TYR A 120 -12.44 -0.45 2.28
N SER A 121 -11.59 -0.64 3.28
CA SER A 121 -11.34 0.37 4.30
C SER A 121 -10.54 1.55 3.73
N SER A 122 -10.59 2.68 4.43
CA SER A 122 -9.77 3.86 4.12
C SER A 122 -8.90 4.26 5.31
N ARG A 123 -7.68 4.73 5.03
CA ARG A 123 -6.71 5.19 6.04
C ARG A 123 -5.86 6.32 5.50
N TYR A 124 -5.28 7.09 6.41
CA TYR A 124 -4.14 7.95 6.12
C TYR A 124 -2.84 7.31 6.61
N ALA A 125 -1.75 7.61 5.91
CA ALA A 125 -0.40 7.30 6.31
C ALA A 125 0.42 8.59 6.35
N LEU A 126 1.22 8.78 7.39
CA LEU A 126 2.13 9.91 7.54
C LEU A 126 3.57 9.39 7.60
N GLY A 127 4.41 9.82 6.69
CA GLY A 127 5.86 9.61 6.74
C GLY A 127 6.55 10.87 7.24
N LEU A 128 7.32 10.76 8.31
CA LEU A 128 8.11 11.83 8.90
C LEU A 128 9.58 11.51 8.71
N PHE A 129 10.35 12.47 8.21
CA PHE A 129 11.78 12.34 7.95
C PHE A 129 12.55 13.32 8.84
N TYR A 130 13.67 12.87 9.38
CA TYR A 130 14.47 13.62 10.34
C TYR A 130 15.90 13.81 9.85
N GLU A 131 16.61 14.78 10.43
CA GLU A 131 18.03 14.98 10.19
C GLU A 131 18.88 13.81 10.70
N THR A 132 20.01 13.62 10.05
CA THR A 132 21.06 12.70 10.49
C THR A 132 21.46 12.98 11.94
N GLY A 133 21.64 11.92 12.73
CA GLY A 133 21.96 12.03 14.16
C GLY A 133 20.73 12.16 15.07
N THR A 134 19.54 12.45 14.54
CA THR A 134 18.30 12.50 15.34
C THR A 134 18.05 11.16 16.02
N GLN A 135 17.78 11.19 17.33
CA GLN A 135 17.45 10.00 18.11
C GLN A 135 15.95 9.97 18.40
N ILE A 136 15.32 8.82 18.17
CA ILE A 136 13.95 8.53 18.59
C ILE A 136 14.03 7.42 19.64
N ASP A 137 13.96 7.83 20.90
CA ASP A 137 14.17 6.94 22.04
C ASP A 137 12.86 6.26 22.47
N VAL A 138 12.63 5.10 21.89
CA VAL A 138 11.55 4.17 22.26
C VAL A 138 12.10 2.74 22.14
N PRO A 139 11.61 1.80 22.98
CA PRO A 139 12.15 0.44 23.07
C PRO A 139 11.73 -0.48 21.92
N TRP A 140 10.85 0.00 21.03
CA TRP A 140 10.29 -0.76 19.92
C TRP A 140 10.67 -0.14 18.58
N ALA A 141 10.66 -0.95 17.52
CA ALA A 141 10.80 -0.47 16.16
C ALA A 141 9.43 -0.19 15.52
N ALA A 142 8.37 -0.84 16.01
CA ALA A 142 7.01 -0.48 15.68
C ALA A 142 6.04 -0.83 16.83
N LYS A 143 4.88 -0.19 16.85
CA LYS A 143 3.86 -0.37 17.90
C LYS A 143 2.47 -0.28 17.32
N TYR A 144 1.64 -1.28 17.61
CA TYR A 144 0.20 -1.21 17.44
C TYR A 144 -0.45 -0.46 18.61
N ILE A 145 -1.35 0.45 18.29
CA ILE A 145 -2.08 1.27 19.27
C ILE A 145 -3.56 0.93 19.15
N THR A 146 -4.17 0.41 20.21
CA THR A 146 -5.58 0.00 20.23
C THR A 146 -6.50 1.07 20.80
N ASP A 147 -5.99 1.88 21.74
CA ASP A 147 -6.81 2.79 22.54
C ASP A 147 -6.60 4.24 22.10
N ASN A 148 -6.74 4.48 20.78
CA ASN A 148 -6.59 5.81 20.20
C ASN A 148 -7.57 6.01 19.04
N PRO A 149 -8.33 7.12 18.99
CA PRO A 149 -9.34 7.32 17.95
C PRO A 149 -8.72 7.57 16.57
N CYS A 150 -7.51 8.11 16.50
CA CYS A 150 -6.86 8.52 15.25
C CYS A 150 -5.76 7.55 14.81
N ILE A 151 -4.79 7.21 15.65
CA ILE A 151 -3.59 6.45 15.26
C ILE A 151 -3.74 4.96 15.61
N ARG A 152 -3.46 4.07 14.65
CA ARG A 152 -3.51 2.62 14.85
C ARG A 152 -2.13 1.97 14.94
N PHE A 153 -1.12 2.56 14.30
CA PHE A 153 0.20 1.96 14.19
C PHE A 153 1.28 3.03 13.98
N ILE A 154 2.42 2.87 14.64
CA ILE A 154 3.63 3.69 14.46
C ILE A 154 4.81 2.77 14.17
N SER A 155 5.70 3.15 13.26
CA SER A 155 6.92 2.43 12.95
C SER A 155 8.08 3.39 12.76
N ILE A 156 9.19 3.16 13.46
CA ILE A 156 10.50 3.74 13.16
C ILE A 156 11.12 2.84 12.09
N ASP A 157 10.96 3.26 10.84
CA ASP A 157 11.13 2.39 9.68
C ASP A 157 12.59 1.93 9.50
N ASN A 158 13.57 2.79 9.79
CA ASN A 158 14.99 2.42 9.77
C ASN A 158 15.34 1.38 10.84
N LYS A 159 14.81 1.51 12.08
CA LYS A 159 14.96 0.48 13.13
C LYS A 159 14.30 -0.84 12.70
N LYS A 160 13.09 -0.78 12.14
CA LYS A 160 12.34 -1.97 11.68
C LYS A 160 13.08 -2.71 10.56
N ARG A 161 13.65 -1.96 9.60
CA ARG A 161 14.42 -2.53 8.49
C ARG A 161 15.84 -2.96 8.90
N ASN A 162 16.27 -2.64 10.12
CA ASN A 162 17.62 -2.85 10.61
C ASN A 162 18.70 -2.26 9.67
N VAL A 163 18.47 -1.02 9.24
CA VAL A 163 19.39 -0.27 8.38
C VAL A 163 19.98 0.86 9.23
N GLU A 164 21.18 0.64 9.74
CA GLU A 164 21.99 1.68 10.37
C GLU A 164 22.77 2.44 9.30
N SER A 165 22.68 3.76 9.32
CA SER A 165 23.47 4.64 8.45
C SER A 165 23.82 5.90 9.21
N SER A 166 25.10 6.27 9.18
CA SER A 166 25.57 7.56 9.70
C SER A 166 25.19 8.74 8.80
N ASP A 167 24.69 8.48 7.60
CA ASP A 167 24.50 9.50 6.56
C ASP A 167 23.03 9.84 6.36
N VAL A 168 22.11 9.02 6.89
CA VAL A 168 20.67 9.15 6.71
C VAL A 168 19.99 9.20 8.07
N GLY A 169 19.20 10.26 8.31
CA GLY A 169 18.39 10.37 9.53
C GLY A 169 17.27 9.33 9.60
N PRO A 170 16.68 9.13 10.79
CA PRO A 170 15.59 8.18 10.95
C PRO A 170 14.35 8.61 10.17
N SER A 171 13.44 7.66 9.97
CA SER A 171 12.13 7.91 9.39
C SER A 171 11.04 7.22 10.19
N LEU A 172 9.95 7.92 10.45
CA LEU A 172 8.81 7.42 11.22
C LEU A 172 7.56 7.37 10.33
N VAL A 173 6.86 6.24 10.36
CA VAL A 173 5.62 6.03 9.63
C VAL A 173 4.48 5.87 10.63
N VAL A 174 3.39 6.60 10.42
CA VAL A 174 2.15 6.52 11.19
C VAL A 174 1.03 6.05 10.28
N HIS A 175 0.23 5.07 10.72
CA HIS A 175 -1.04 4.74 10.06
C HIS A 175 -2.21 5.07 10.97
N THR A 176 -3.23 5.70 10.41
CA THR A 176 -4.46 6.02 11.15
C THR A 176 -5.35 4.78 11.32
N SER A 177 -6.33 4.87 12.21
CA SER A 177 -7.46 3.96 12.35
C SER A 177 -8.35 4.00 11.10
N VAL A 178 -9.17 2.96 10.90
CA VAL A 178 -10.17 2.94 9.82
C VAL A 178 -11.26 3.98 10.07
N PRO A 179 -11.85 4.09 11.28
CA PRO A 179 -12.88 5.12 11.53
C PRO A 179 -12.39 6.53 11.22
N PHE A 180 -11.17 6.89 11.63
CA PHE A 180 -10.58 8.19 11.31
C PHE A 180 -10.43 8.37 9.79
N GLY A 181 -9.91 7.37 9.10
CA GLY A 181 -9.72 7.43 7.64
C GLY A 181 -11.02 7.59 6.85
N ILE A 182 -12.12 6.97 7.31
CA ILE A 182 -13.45 7.11 6.71
C ILE A 182 -14.04 8.50 6.99
N ASN A 183 -13.94 8.98 8.23
CA ASN A 183 -14.50 10.28 8.63
C ASN A 183 -13.87 11.46 7.87
N HIS A 184 -12.59 11.35 7.53
CA HIS A 184 -11.83 12.40 6.82
C HIS A 184 -11.54 12.05 5.34
N LEU A 185 -12.32 11.15 4.74
CA LEU A 185 -12.02 10.57 3.43
C LEU A 185 -12.07 11.59 2.28
N GLU A 186 -13.06 12.49 2.32
CA GLU A 186 -13.25 13.54 1.31
C GLU A 186 -12.46 14.81 1.61
N GLU A 187 -11.77 14.88 2.76
CA GLU A 187 -10.96 16.04 3.12
C GLU A 187 -9.60 16.04 2.39
N GLU A 188 -9.06 17.25 2.25
CA GLU A 188 -7.71 17.48 1.70
C GLU A 188 -6.63 17.10 2.71
N LYS A 189 -5.51 16.59 2.19
CA LYS A 189 -4.42 16.05 3.03
C LYS A 189 -3.83 17.10 3.96
N GLU A 190 -3.80 18.34 3.50
CA GLU A 190 -3.26 19.51 4.19
C GLU A 190 -4.10 19.87 5.43
N THR A 191 -5.39 19.58 5.41
CA THR A 191 -6.31 19.78 6.55
C THR A 191 -6.19 18.63 7.56
N VAL A 192 -6.01 17.39 7.08
CA VAL A 192 -6.01 16.19 7.93
C VAL A 192 -4.63 15.95 8.57
N GLN A 193 -3.54 16.28 7.87
CA GLN A 193 -2.17 16.07 8.34
C GLN A 193 -1.91 16.68 9.73
N PRO A 194 -2.27 17.95 10.02
CA PRO A 194 -2.10 18.53 11.35
C PRO A 194 -2.85 17.79 12.47
N LEU A 195 -4.02 17.19 12.17
CA LEU A 195 -4.79 16.42 13.14
C LEU A 195 -4.05 15.14 13.55
N ILE A 196 -3.52 14.40 12.57
CA ILE A 196 -2.72 13.20 12.81
C ILE A 196 -1.44 13.56 13.57
N LEU A 197 -0.78 14.65 13.19
CA LEU A 197 0.45 15.10 13.82
C LEU A 197 0.22 15.51 15.28
N LYS A 198 -0.87 16.22 15.57
CA LYS A 198 -1.27 16.57 16.95
C LYS A 198 -1.42 15.33 17.80
N GLU A 199 -2.13 14.31 17.31
CA GLU A 199 -2.30 13.06 18.06
C GLU A 199 -0.97 12.32 18.24
N LEU A 200 -0.10 12.32 17.23
CA LEU A 200 1.22 11.71 17.33
C LEU A 200 2.03 12.30 18.47
N TYR A 201 2.02 13.62 18.65
CA TYR A 201 2.70 14.28 19.76
C TYR A 201 2.03 14.02 21.12
N THR A 202 0.73 13.69 21.17
CA THR A 202 0.12 13.18 22.41
C THR A 202 0.67 11.81 22.80
N ILE A 203 0.95 10.95 21.82
CA ILE A 203 1.49 9.60 22.05
C ILE A 203 3.01 9.63 22.30
N LEU A 204 3.74 10.48 21.58
CA LEU A 204 5.19 10.66 21.65
C LEU A 204 5.53 12.14 21.89
N PRO A 205 5.39 12.66 23.12
CA PRO A 205 5.54 14.09 23.43
C PRO A 205 6.95 14.64 23.22
N ASN A 206 7.97 13.78 23.32
CA ASN A 206 9.37 14.16 23.15
C ASN A 206 9.88 13.93 21.71
N LEU A 207 8.98 13.68 20.76
CA LEU A 207 9.37 13.48 19.37
C LEU A 207 10.00 14.77 18.82
N PRO A 208 11.19 14.72 18.18
CA PRO A 208 11.78 15.89 17.55
C PRO A 208 10.91 16.44 16.42
N LYS A 209 11.17 17.67 15.99
CA LYS A 209 10.51 18.22 14.81
C LYS A 209 11.09 17.55 13.54
N PRO A 210 10.26 17.00 12.64
CA PRO A 210 10.74 16.46 11.37
C PRO A 210 11.15 17.58 10.41
N ILE A 211 12.07 17.27 9.50
CA ILE A 211 12.49 18.17 8.40
C ILE A 211 11.60 18.06 7.16
N ASP A 212 10.94 16.91 6.97
CA ASP A 212 9.98 16.69 5.89
C ASP A 212 8.85 15.78 6.37
N ILE A 213 7.66 16.01 5.81
CA ILE A 213 6.44 15.27 6.14
C ILE A 213 5.72 14.94 4.84
N LYS A 214 5.42 13.65 4.64
CA LYS A 214 4.61 13.15 3.53
C LYS A 214 3.32 12.54 4.03
N CYS A 215 2.20 13.15 3.65
CA CYS A 215 0.87 12.63 3.92
C CYS A 215 0.32 11.87 2.71
N GLN A 216 -0.18 10.66 2.94
CA GLN A 216 -0.78 9.82 1.92
C GLN A 216 -2.16 9.33 2.33
N LYS A 217 -3.14 9.56 1.44
CA LYS A 217 -4.53 9.09 1.59
C LYS A 217 -4.70 7.77 0.84
N TRP A 218 -5.04 6.71 1.55
CA TRP A 218 -5.39 5.41 0.99
C TRP A 218 -6.91 5.24 1.02
N ARG A 219 -7.59 5.72 -0.03
CA ARG A 219 -9.06 5.51 -0.19
C ARG A 219 -9.39 4.02 -0.20
N TYR A 220 -8.61 3.23 -0.91
CA TYR A 220 -8.75 1.78 -1.00
C TYR A 220 -7.56 1.11 -0.29
N SER A 221 -7.57 1.09 1.05
CA SER A 221 -6.43 0.63 1.86
C SER A 221 -6.37 -0.90 1.94
N GLN A 222 -7.42 -1.55 2.43
CA GLN A 222 -7.48 -3.00 2.62
C GLN A 222 -8.92 -3.47 2.37
N VAL A 223 -9.09 -4.61 1.72
CA VAL A 223 -10.40 -5.24 1.54
C VAL A 223 -10.94 -5.67 2.90
N ILE A 224 -12.16 -5.24 3.25
CA ILE A 224 -12.83 -5.58 4.50
C ILE A 224 -13.98 -6.56 4.30
N LEU A 225 -14.60 -6.54 3.13
CA LEU A 225 -15.63 -7.51 2.75
C LEU A 225 -15.30 -8.03 1.35
N PHE A 226 -15.08 -9.34 1.29
CA PHE A 226 -14.98 -10.09 0.06
C PHE A 226 -15.89 -11.31 0.22
N LEU A 227 -17.11 -11.26 -0.32
CA LEU A 227 -17.91 -12.47 -0.45
C LEU A 227 -17.27 -13.32 -1.55
N LEU A 228 -16.44 -14.28 -1.13
CA LEU A 228 -15.82 -15.31 -1.96
C LEU A 228 -16.92 -16.13 -2.68
N TYR A 229 -17.31 -15.72 -3.87
CA TYR A 229 -17.81 -16.62 -4.90
C TYR A 229 -17.06 -16.30 -6.18
N PHE A 230 -15.94 -16.99 -6.41
CA PHE A 230 -15.16 -17.20 -7.65
C PHE A 230 -13.73 -17.61 -7.19
N VAL A 231 -13.08 -18.73 -7.56
CA VAL A 231 -13.24 -19.74 -8.60
C VAL A 231 -12.45 -21.00 -8.21
N LEU A 232 -13.05 -22.18 -8.37
CA LEU A 232 -12.38 -23.37 -8.93
C LEU A 232 -13.19 -23.77 -10.17
N LEU A 233 -12.78 -23.21 -11.30
CA LEU A 233 -13.11 -23.59 -12.67
C LEU A 233 -11.82 -23.38 -13.44
N SER A 234 -10.97 -24.38 -13.32
CA SER A 234 -10.00 -24.82 -14.31
C SER A 234 -10.18 -26.32 -14.40
#